data_AF-A0A9E1UQZ3-F1
#
_entry.id   AF-A0A9E1UQZ3-F1
#
_cell.length_a   1.000
_cell.length_b   1.000
_cell.length_c   1.000
_cell.angle_alpha   90.00
_cell.angle_beta   90.00
_cell.angle_gamma   90.00
#
_symmetry.space_group_name_H-M   'P 1'
#
loop_
_entity.id
_entity.type
_entity.pdbx_description
1 polymer ?
#
loop_
_entity_poly.entity_id
_entity_poly.type
_entity_poly.pdbx_seq_one_letter_code
_entity_poly.pdbx_strand_id
1 'polypeptide(L)'
;MTAKERIIAALHGEPTDYTPFSPFLAYVWEYFPRAVREAGQLAFHHLVGADPLWRGAPCPVKAVPPVGIERKSADEGNRTTVWTKTPVGTLRHATERSDVGGTHFLVEHPLKTEEDYKVQLWIEENSRYVYDPTPVAEHFRGNGREGLSLGMLIPRSKSAYQQLVEQLVGTEELIYALMDFPETVHELWQTMVEKDLEAARLAIESDYDYFITWEDSSTQNYSPTQYDEFIGSEIGQWCQLLDN
;
A
#
# COMPACT_ATOMS: atom_id res chain seq x y z
N MET A 1 -26.66 16.81 -6.75
CA MET A 1 -25.25 16.86 -6.33
C MET A 1 -24.41 16.09 -7.34
N THR A 2 -23.15 16.47 -7.56
CA THR A 2 -22.20 15.63 -8.31
C THR A 2 -21.82 14.40 -7.48
N ALA A 3 -21.26 13.36 -8.10
CA ALA A 3 -20.78 12.19 -7.37
C ALA A 3 -19.73 12.56 -6.31
N LYS A 4 -18.80 13.49 -6.63
CA LYS A 4 -17.79 14.00 -5.67
C LYS A 4 -18.47 14.67 -4.47
N GLU A 5 -19.37 15.62 -4.72
CA GLU A 5 -20.11 16.33 -3.66
C GLU A 5 -20.88 15.38 -2.76
N ARG A 6 -21.54 14.37 -3.35
CA ARG A 6 -22.35 13.39 -2.62
C ARG A 6 -21.50 12.50 -1.72
N ILE A 7 -20.37 12.01 -2.22
CA ILE A 7 -19.47 11.16 -1.43
C ILE A 7 -18.87 11.98 -0.28
N ILE A 8 -18.41 13.21 -0.54
CA ILE A 8 -17.85 14.09 0.49
C ILE A 8 -18.88 14.41 1.58
N ALA A 9 -20.10 14.83 1.20
CA ALA A 9 -21.18 15.08 2.14
C ALA A 9 -21.47 13.85 3.03
N ALA A 10 -21.54 12.65 2.43
CA ALA A 10 -21.75 11.42 3.18
C ALA A 10 -20.60 11.09 4.16
N LEU A 11 -19.34 11.32 3.78
CA LEU A 11 -18.18 11.13 4.66
C LEU A 11 -18.21 12.07 5.87
N HIS A 12 -18.74 13.28 5.71
CA HIS A 12 -18.92 14.25 6.79
C HIS A 12 -20.24 14.12 7.56
N GLY A 13 -21.07 13.13 7.23
CA GLY A 13 -22.38 12.94 7.86
C GLY A 13 -23.41 14.02 7.52
N GLU A 14 -23.22 14.73 6.40
CA GLU A 14 -24.12 15.76 5.90
C GLU A 14 -25.26 15.16 5.05
N PRO A 15 -26.41 15.85 4.92
CA PRO A 15 -27.51 15.40 4.07
C PRO A 15 -27.09 15.24 2.59
N THR A 16 -27.54 14.16 1.95
CA THR A 16 -27.35 13.91 0.52
C THR A 16 -28.69 13.79 -0.21
N ASP A 17 -28.68 13.96 -1.54
CA ASP A 17 -29.86 13.73 -2.40
C ASP A 17 -30.24 12.23 -2.51
N TYR A 18 -29.27 11.33 -2.36
CA TYR A 18 -29.43 9.90 -2.05
C TYR A 18 -28.14 9.33 -1.43
N THR A 19 -28.20 8.13 -0.85
CA THR A 19 -27.01 7.47 -0.28
C THR A 19 -26.02 7.09 -1.37
N PRO A 20 -24.77 7.61 -1.38
CA PRO A 20 -23.82 7.29 -2.43
C PRO A 20 -23.49 5.79 -2.45
N PHE A 21 -23.33 5.24 -3.65
CA PHE A 21 -22.99 3.83 -3.85
C PHE A 21 -21.76 3.70 -4.75
N SER A 22 -20.68 3.14 -4.21
CA SER A 22 -19.42 2.98 -4.94
C SER A 22 -18.88 1.55 -4.83
N PRO A 23 -19.17 0.65 -5.79
CA PRO A 23 -18.70 -0.74 -5.71
C PRO A 23 -17.17 -0.81 -5.69
N PHE A 24 -16.61 -1.81 -5.00
CA PHE A 24 -15.18 -2.05 -5.00
C PHE A 24 -14.80 -3.00 -6.13
N LEU A 25 -14.11 -2.49 -7.15
CA LEU A 25 -13.86 -3.23 -8.40
C LEU A 25 -12.54 -4.01 -8.39
N ALA A 26 -11.62 -3.74 -7.47
CA ALA A 26 -10.24 -4.21 -7.52
C ALA A 26 -10.09 -5.73 -7.69
N TYR A 27 -10.93 -6.52 -7.02
CA TYR A 27 -10.83 -8.00 -7.04
C TYR A 27 -11.73 -8.68 -8.07
N VAL A 28 -12.63 -7.95 -8.71
CA VAL A 28 -13.65 -8.53 -9.61
C VAL A 28 -13.54 -8.03 -11.04
N TRP A 29 -12.81 -6.93 -11.27
CA TRP A 29 -12.76 -6.27 -12.58
C TRP A 29 -12.35 -7.22 -13.70
N GLU A 30 -11.34 -8.06 -13.46
CA GLU A 30 -10.81 -8.99 -14.46
C GLU A 30 -11.75 -10.14 -14.83
N TYR A 31 -12.80 -10.35 -14.05
CA TYR A 31 -13.81 -11.38 -14.30
C TYR A 31 -15.04 -10.84 -15.04
N PHE A 32 -15.15 -9.52 -15.23
CA PHE A 32 -16.25 -8.98 -16.03
C PHE A 32 -16.12 -9.35 -17.52
N PRO A 33 -17.26 -9.42 -18.25
CA PRO A 33 -17.25 -9.63 -19.69
C PRO A 33 -16.32 -8.64 -20.39
N ARG A 34 -15.62 -9.10 -21.45
CA ARG A 34 -14.67 -8.28 -22.21
C ARG A 34 -15.24 -6.92 -22.63
N ALA A 35 -16.48 -6.89 -23.10
CA ALA A 35 -17.15 -5.65 -23.50
C ALA A 35 -17.29 -4.63 -22.35
N VAL A 36 -17.49 -5.09 -21.11
CA VAL A 36 -17.53 -4.23 -19.92
C VAL A 36 -16.14 -3.69 -19.60
N ARG A 37 -15.12 -4.56 -19.65
CA ARG A 37 -13.72 -4.15 -19.38
C ARG A 37 -13.20 -3.15 -20.40
N GLU A 38 -13.49 -3.37 -21.69
CA GLU A 38 -13.09 -2.47 -22.78
C GLU A 38 -13.81 -1.12 -22.72
N ALA A 39 -15.04 -1.06 -22.18
CA ALA A 39 -15.73 0.20 -21.93
C ALA A 39 -15.10 1.01 -20.78
N GLY A 40 -14.38 0.35 -19.87
CA GLY A 40 -13.66 0.96 -18.76
C GLY A 40 -14.50 1.13 -17.48
N GLN A 41 -13.82 1.30 -16.35
CA GLN A 41 -14.44 1.35 -15.02
C GLN A 41 -15.42 2.51 -14.85
N LEU A 42 -15.11 3.69 -15.42
CA LEU A 42 -16.01 4.85 -15.32
C LEU A 42 -17.32 4.61 -16.06
N ALA A 43 -17.27 4.04 -17.27
CA ALA A 43 -18.47 3.66 -18.01
C ALA A 43 -19.30 2.61 -17.26
N PHE A 44 -18.63 1.67 -16.56
CA PHE A 44 -19.30 0.71 -15.70
C PHE A 44 -20.01 1.38 -14.51
N HIS A 45 -19.37 2.34 -13.83
CA HIS A 45 -20.03 3.09 -12.76
C HIS A 45 -21.31 3.78 -13.25
N HIS A 46 -21.25 4.43 -14.42
CA HIS A 46 -22.43 5.04 -15.04
C HIS A 46 -23.52 4.00 -15.36
N LEU A 47 -23.14 2.84 -15.91
CA LEU A 47 -24.07 1.79 -16.28
C LEU A 47 -24.89 1.28 -15.10
N VAL A 48 -24.27 1.15 -13.91
CA VAL A 48 -24.93 0.63 -12.71
C VAL A 48 -25.49 1.73 -11.80
N GLY A 49 -25.41 3.00 -12.21
CA GLY A 49 -25.86 4.15 -11.41
C GLY A 49 -25.04 4.36 -10.13
N ALA A 50 -23.75 3.99 -10.14
CA ALA A 50 -22.85 4.17 -9.02
C ALA A 50 -22.16 5.54 -9.07
N ASP A 51 -21.78 6.03 -7.89
CA ASP A 51 -20.90 7.18 -7.70
C ASP A 51 -19.45 6.70 -7.77
N PRO A 52 -18.63 7.18 -8.73
CA PRO A 52 -17.24 6.75 -8.83
C PRO A 52 -16.44 7.15 -7.58
N LEU A 53 -15.84 6.16 -6.92
CA LEU A 53 -14.85 6.34 -5.85
C LEU A 53 -13.60 5.56 -6.23
N TRP A 54 -12.56 6.28 -6.61
CA TRP A 54 -11.27 5.71 -6.99
C TRP A 54 -10.45 5.45 -5.74
N ARG A 55 -10.63 4.24 -5.16
CA ARG A 55 -9.88 3.79 -3.99
C ARG A 55 -8.47 3.37 -4.42
N GLY A 56 -7.46 4.09 -3.95
CA GLY A 56 -6.06 3.87 -4.35
C GLY A 56 -5.76 4.45 -5.72
N ALA A 57 -6.17 5.70 -5.94
CA ALA A 57 -5.68 6.48 -7.07
C ALA A 57 -4.14 6.61 -7.02
N PRO A 58 -3.45 6.85 -8.15
CA PRO A 58 -2.00 6.78 -8.22
C PRO A 58 -1.30 7.60 -7.13
N CYS A 59 -0.26 7.01 -6.53
CA CYS A 59 0.59 7.70 -5.56
C CYS A 59 1.38 8.83 -6.26
N PRO A 60 1.37 10.07 -5.74
CA PRO A 60 2.19 11.18 -6.25
C PRO A 60 3.68 11.07 -5.87
N VAL A 61 4.09 9.97 -5.24
CA VAL A 61 5.44 9.77 -4.75
C VAL A 61 5.99 8.48 -5.32
N LYS A 62 7.27 8.51 -5.68
CA LYS A 62 8.01 7.35 -6.17
C LYS A 62 9.15 7.02 -5.22
N ALA A 63 9.21 5.77 -4.78
CA ALA A 63 10.38 5.24 -4.11
C ALA A 63 11.51 5.02 -5.13
N VAL A 64 12.70 5.53 -4.82
CA VAL A 64 13.91 5.28 -5.59
C VAL A 64 14.82 4.38 -4.76
N PRO A 65 15.07 3.15 -5.22
CA PRO A 65 15.87 2.19 -4.47
C PRO A 65 17.35 2.63 -4.37
N PRO A 66 18.07 2.14 -3.36
CA PRO A 66 19.51 2.38 -3.19
C PRO A 66 20.32 1.98 -4.43
N VAL A 67 21.43 2.69 -4.65
CA VAL A 67 22.44 2.29 -5.65
C VAL A 67 23.11 0.99 -5.20
N GLY A 68 23.38 0.09 -6.15
CA GLY A 68 24.08 -1.17 -5.88
C GLY A 68 23.16 -2.33 -5.49
N ILE A 69 21.85 -2.15 -5.54
CA ILE A 69 20.91 -3.28 -5.45
C ILE A 69 20.83 -4.01 -6.79
N GLU A 70 21.03 -5.32 -6.76
CA GLU A 70 20.80 -6.22 -7.89
C GLU A 70 19.65 -7.17 -7.54
N ARG A 71 18.63 -7.25 -8.41
CA ARG A 71 17.54 -8.22 -8.29
C ARG A 71 17.69 -9.33 -9.32
N LYS A 72 17.62 -10.57 -8.87
CA LYS A 72 17.54 -11.76 -9.72
C LYS A 72 16.28 -12.54 -9.39
N SER A 73 15.65 -13.09 -10.41
CA SER A 73 14.52 -14.01 -10.25
C SER A 73 14.78 -15.33 -10.97
N ALA A 74 14.24 -16.40 -10.44
CA ALA A 74 14.19 -17.70 -11.08
C ALA A 74 12.78 -18.28 -10.98
N ASP A 75 12.28 -18.81 -12.09
CA ASP A 75 10.97 -19.44 -12.18
C ASP A 75 11.13 -20.96 -12.24
N GLU A 76 10.47 -21.64 -11.31
CA GLU A 76 10.47 -23.10 -11.16
C GLU A 76 9.02 -23.58 -11.04
N GLY A 77 8.41 -23.90 -12.18
CA GLY A 77 7.01 -24.32 -12.23
C GLY A 77 6.06 -23.16 -11.89
N ASN A 78 5.28 -23.30 -10.81
CA ASN A 78 4.40 -22.24 -10.31
C ASN A 78 5.09 -21.33 -9.27
N ARG A 79 6.35 -21.60 -8.92
CA ARG A 79 7.11 -20.84 -7.92
C ARG A 79 8.08 -19.86 -8.60
N THR A 80 8.07 -18.63 -8.15
CA THR A 80 9.07 -17.61 -8.48
C THR A 80 9.87 -17.28 -7.23
N THR A 81 11.19 -17.43 -7.29
CA THR A 81 12.09 -17.02 -6.20
C THR A 81 12.85 -15.78 -6.62
N VAL A 82 12.95 -14.80 -5.72
CA VAL A 82 13.63 -13.53 -5.96
C VAL A 82 14.74 -13.34 -4.93
N TRP A 83 15.93 -12.99 -5.42
CA TRP A 83 17.07 -12.58 -4.61
C TRP A 83 17.31 -11.09 -4.80
N THR A 84 17.34 -10.35 -3.70
CA THR A 84 17.72 -8.94 -3.66
C THR A 84 19.10 -8.85 -3.01
N LYS A 85 20.12 -8.67 -3.83
CA LYS A 85 21.50 -8.53 -3.38
C LYS A 85 21.81 -7.06 -3.10
N THR A 86 22.38 -6.80 -1.94
CA THR A 86 22.83 -5.49 -1.46
C THR A 86 24.33 -5.55 -1.12
N PRO A 87 24.98 -4.42 -0.81
CA PRO A 87 26.35 -4.42 -0.31
C PRO A 87 26.54 -5.11 1.04
N VAL A 88 25.50 -5.18 1.86
CA VAL A 88 25.57 -5.69 3.25
C VAL A 88 24.97 -7.10 3.42
N GLY A 89 24.31 -7.64 2.40
CA GLY A 89 23.75 -8.98 2.43
C GLY A 89 22.78 -9.26 1.29
N THR A 90 22.11 -10.41 1.32
CA THR A 90 21.15 -10.81 0.27
C THR A 90 19.87 -11.31 0.90
N LEU A 91 18.75 -10.69 0.53
CA LEU A 91 17.42 -11.14 0.92
C LEU A 91 16.84 -12.07 -0.13
N ARG A 92 16.07 -13.07 0.32
CA ARG A 92 15.40 -14.04 -0.56
C ARG A 92 13.94 -14.22 -0.16
N HIS A 93 13.03 -14.00 -1.09
CA HIS A 93 11.61 -14.33 -0.93
C HIS A 93 11.15 -15.22 -2.09
N ALA A 94 10.01 -15.87 -1.92
CA ALA A 94 9.40 -16.66 -2.98
C ALA A 94 7.88 -16.53 -2.99
N THR A 95 7.31 -16.53 -4.17
CA THR A 95 5.87 -16.52 -4.40
C THR A 95 5.44 -17.71 -5.22
N GLU A 96 4.23 -18.22 -4.99
CA GLU A 96 3.62 -19.30 -5.79
C GLU A 96 2.33 -18.82 -6.44
N ARG A 97 2.19 -19.09 -7.74
CA ARG A 97 0.97 -18.83 -8.48
C ARG A 97 -0.13 -19.81 -8.05
N SER A 98 -1.28 -19.25 -7.72
CA SER A 98 -2.53 -19.99 -7.53
C SER A 98 -3.46 -19.74 -8.71
N ASP A 99 -3.76 -20.80 -9.47
CA ASP A 99 -4.70 -20.70 -10.59
C ASP A 99 -6.14 -20.46 -10.13
N VAL A 100 -6.49 -20.92 -8.92
CA VAL A 100 -7.80 -20.66 -8.31
C VAL A 100 -7.92 -19.20 -7.88
N GLY A 101 -6.87 -18.66 -7.25
CA GLY A 101 -6.84 -17.28 -6.78
C GLY A 101 -6.55 -16.25 -7.88
N GLY A 102 -6.09 -16.69 -9.05
CA GLY A 102 -5.67 -15.80 -10.14
C GLY A 102 -4.52 -14.87 -9.77
N THR A 103 -3.72 -15.21 -8.75
CA THR A 103 -2.68 -14.36 -8.18
C THR A 103 -1.47 -15.17 -7.70
N HIS A 104 -0.39 -14.47 -7.31
CA HIS A 104 0.79 -15.07 -6.66
C HIS A 104 0.71 -14.81 -5.17
N PHE A 105 0.84 -15.87 -4.37
CA PHE A 105 0.88 -15.80 -2.92
C PHE A 105 2.32 -15.85 -2.45
N LEU A 106 2.68 -15.01 -1.49
CA LEU A 106 3.97 -15.09 -0.81
C LEU A 106 4.02 -16.39 0.00
N VAL A 107 5.00 -17.25 -0.29
CA VAL A 107 5.20 -18.54 0.38
C VAL A 107 6.50 -18.56 1.19
N GLU A 108 7.33 -17.53 1.04
CA GLU A 108 8.54 -17.37 1.81
C GLU A 108 8.87 -15.88 1.96
N HIS A 109 8.93 -15.42 3.22
CA HIS A 109 9.28 -14.05 3.58
C HIS A 109 10.79 -13.79 3.51
N PRO A 110 11.24 -12.58 3.18
CA PRO A 110 12.65 -12.24 3.05
C PRO A 110 13.43 -12.20 4.36
N LEU A 111 12.81 -11.83 5.49
CA LEU A 111 13.51 -11.66 6.77
C LEU A 111 13.29 -12.88 7.66
N LYS A 112 14.38 -13.60 7.95
CA LYS A 112 14.36 -14.86 8.72
C LYS A 112 15.32 -14.85 9.90
N THR A 113 16.35 -14.02 9.83
CA THR A 113 17.41 -13.88 10.83
C THR A 113 17.61 -12.41 11.16
N GLU A 114 18.19 -12.11 12.33
CA GLU A 114 18.50 -10.73 12.73
C GLU A 114 19.34 -9.99 11.66
N GLU A 115 20.26 -10.68 10.98
CA GLU A 115 21.06 -10.10 9.90
C GLU A 115 20.21 -9.71 8.68
N ASP A 116 19.13 -10.44 8.38
CA ASP A 116 18.22 -10.05 7.31
C ASP A 116 17.53 -8.71 7.64
N TYR A 117 17.15 -8.49 8.90
CA TYR A 117 16.58 -7.21 9.35
C TYR A 117 17.57 -6.06 9.16
N LYS A 118 18.85 -6.28 9.48
CA LYS A 118 19.92 -5.28 9.25
C LYS A 118 20.11 -4.99 7.76
N VAL A 119 19.98 -6.00 6.90
CA VAL A 119 19.99 -5.80 5.44
C VAL A 119 18.79 -4.96 4.99
N GLN A 120 17.59 -5.23 5.51
CA GLN A 120 16.40 -4.42 5.20
C GLN A 120 16.52 -3.00 5.74
N LEU A 121 17.05 -2.82 6.96
CA LEU A 121 17.31 -1.50 7.55
C LEU A 121 18.22 -0.69 6.63
N TRP A 122 19.31 -1.27 6.16
CA TRP A 122 20.19 -0.63 5.18
C TRP A 122 19.44 -0.23 3.90
N ILE A 123 18.52 -1.06 3.40
CA ILE A 123 17.69 -0.72 2.23
C ILE A 123 16.82 0.51 2.52
N GLU A 124 16.15 0.55 3.66
CA GLU A 124 15.28 1.67 4.04
C GLU A 124 16.07 2.96 4.22
N GLU A 125 17.19 2.92 4.97
CA GLU A 125 18.08 4.07 5.20
C GLU A 125 18.59 4.69 3.89
N ASN A 126 18.93 3.84 2.91
CA ASN A 126 19.51 4.26 1.64
C ASN A 126 18.46 4.47 0.54
N SER A 127 17.18 4.24 0.83
CA SER A 127 16.08 4.57 -0.07
C SER A 127 15.75 6.06 0.02
N ARG A 128 15.29 6.63 -1.10
CA ARG A 128 14.84 8.02 -1.16
C ARG A 128 13.48 8.10 -1.83
N TYR A 129 12.70 9.12 -1.48
CA TYR A 129 11.43 9.40 -2.11
C TYR A 129 11.51 10.65 -2.98
N VAL A 130 10.81 10.61 -4.11
CA VAL A 130 10.72 11.77 -5.01
C VAL A 130 9.26 12.02 -5.35
N TYR A 131 8.87 13.29 -5.35
CA TYR A 131 7.56 13.71 -5.85
C TYR A 131 7.50 13.52 -7.37
N ASP A 132 6.45 12.87 -7.85
CA ASP A 132 6.14 12.63 -9.25
C ASP A 132 4.63 12.85 -9.49
N PRO A 133 4.22 14.06 -9.92
CA PRO A 133 2.80 14.38 -10.14
C PRO A 133 2.24 13.78 -11.44
N THR A 134 3.08 13.17 -12.28
CA THR A 134 2.68 12.72 -13.62
C THR A 134 1.51 11.72 -13.58
N PRO A 135 1.55 10.65 -12.75
CA PRO A 135 0.46 9.69 -12.69
C PRO A 135 -0.85 10.30 -12.16
N VAL A 136 -0.76 11.30 -11.29
CA VAL A 136 -1.91 12.02 -10.73
C VAL A 136 -2.57 12.88 -11.81
N ALA A 137 -1.79 13.64 -12.57
CA ALA A 137 -2.29 14.44 -13.67
C ALA A 137 -2.94 13.58 -14.76
N GLU A 138 -2.38 12.41 -15.06
CA GLU A 138 -2.98 11.44 -15.99
C GLU A 138 -4.29 10.87 -15.47
N HIS A 139 -4.35 10.52 -14.18
CA HIS A 139 -5.57 10.03 -13.54
C HIS A 139 -6.71 11.05 -13.62
N PHE A 140 -6.46 12.32 -13.29
CA PHE A 140 -7.46 13.39 -13.36
C PHE A 140 -7.88 13.77 -14.78
N ARG A 141 -7.04 13.53 -15.81
CA ARG A 141 -7.48 13.60 -17.22
C ARG A 141 -8.32 12.40 -17.62
N GLY A 142 -8.06 11.24 -17.01
CA GLY A 142 -8.71 9.96 -17.24
C GLY A 142 -9.92 9.75 -16.34
N ASN A 143 -9.95 8.62 -15.63
CA ASN A 143 -11.06 8.19 -14.79
C ASN A 143 -11.33 9.14 -13.62
N GLY A 144 -10.27 9.69 -13.02
CA GLY A 144 -10.32 10.60 -11.87
C GLY A 144 -11.02 11.93 -12.14
N ARG A 145 -11.34 12.25 -13.41
CA ARG A 145 -12.10 13.46 -13.77
C ARG A 145 -13.50 13.52 -13.17
N GLU A 146 -14.05 12.36 -12.78
CA GLU A 146 -15.38 12.25 -12.21
C GLU A 146 -15.36 11.42 -10.92
N GLY A 147 -16.18 11.82 -9.95
CA GLY A 147 -16.25 11.17 -8.64
C GLY A 147 -15.16 11.66 -7.68
N LEU A 148 -14.92 10.87 -6.64
CA LEU A 148 -13.91 11.16 -5.64
C LEU A 148 -12.68 10.26 -5.85
N SER A 149 -11.49 10.84 -5.82
CA SER A 149 -10.23 10.10 -5.86
C SER A 149 -9.59 10.12 -4.49
N LEU A 150 -9.26 8.94 -3.95
CA LEU A 150 -8.46 8.79 -2.75
C LEU A 150 -7.03 8.49 -3.20
N GLY A 151 -6.14 9.48 -3.10
CA GLY A 151 -4.73 9.33 -3.44
C GLY A 151 -4.08 8.29 -2.54
N MET A 152 -3.25 7.41 -3.10
CA MET A 152 -2.41 6.57 -2.26
C MET A 152 -1.41 7.46 -1.51
N LEU A 153 -1.44 7.44 -0.17
CA LEU A 153 -0.65 8.37 0.64
C LEU A 153 0.86 8.15 0.49
N ILE A 154 1.28 6.89 0.44
CA ILE A 154 2.69 6.50 0.41
C ILE A 154 2.92 5.35 -0.57
N PRO A 155 4.12 5.23 -1.18
CA PRO A 155 4.41 4.15 -2.13
C PRO A 155 4.26 2.74 -1.52
N ARG A 156 4.59 2.58 -0.23
CA ARG A 156 4.42 1.31 0.52
C ARG A 156 2.94 0.89 0.61
N SER A 157 2.04 1.86 0.45
CA SER A 157 0.60 1.72 0.48
C SER A 157 0.00 1.24 1.80
N LYS A 158 0.79 1.04 2.85
CA LYS A 158 0.38 0.57 4.18
C LYS A 158 1.42 0.95 5.22
N SER A 159 1.05 0.86 6.48
CA SER A 159 1.93 1.09 7.63
C SER A 159 3.16 0.19 7.59
N ALA A 160 4.25 0.69 8.15
CA ALA A 160 5.52 -0.01 8.24
C ALA A 160 5.37 -1.39 8.89
N TYR A 161 4.61 -1.46 9.98
CA TYR A 161 4.39 -2.71 10.68
C TYR A 161 3.49 -3.68 9.90
N GLN A 162 2.46 -3.19 9.21
CA GLN A 162 1.66 -4.04 8.33
C GLN A 162 2.50 -4.59 7.16
N GLN A 163 3.46 -3.83 6.65
CA GLN A 163 4.44 -4.31 5.66
C GLN A 163 5.35 -5.41 6.24
N LEU A 164 5.77 -5.31 7.50
CA LEU A 164 6.52 -6.36 8.18
C LEU A 164 5.70 -7.66 8.27
N VAL A 165 4.44 -7.55 8.70
CA VAL A 165 3.51 -8.68 8.81
C VAL A 165 3.29 -9.36 7.47
N GLU A 166 2.90 -8.61 6.44
CA GLU A 166 2.39 -9.23 5.20
C GLU A 166 3.47 -9.65 4.21
N GLN A 167 4.59 -8.91 4.16
CA GLN A 167 5.51 -9.00 3.03
C GLN A 167 6.94 -9.32 3.45
N LEU A 168 7.39 -8.86 4.63
CA LEU A 168 8.80 -8.96 5.00
C LEU A 168 9.10 -10.12 5.96
N VAL A 169 8.19 -10.46 6.87
CA VAL A 169 8.46 -11.39 7.98
C VAL A 169 7.40 -12.48 8.10
N GLY A 170 6.13 -12.10 8.08
CA GLY A 170 5.02 -12.99 8.43
C GLY A 170 4.54 -12.79 9.87
N THR A 171 3.28 -13.12 10.12
CA THR A 171 2.61 -12.91 11.42
C THR A 171 3.33 -13.59 12.59
N GLU A 172 3.61 -14.89 12.49
CA GLU A 172 4.20 -15.64 13.61
C GLU A 172 5.66 -15.27 13.85
N GLU A 173 6.46 -15.25 12.78
CA GLU A 173 7.90 -14.97 12.84
C GLU A 173 8.20 -13.55 13.34
N LEU A 174 7.33 -12.56 13.06
CA LEU A 174 7.50 -11.20 13.60
C LEU A 174 7.36 -11.17 15.12
N ILE A 175 6.49 -12.01 15.70
CA ILE A 175 6.36 -12.11 17.15
C ILE A 175 7.63 -12.73 17.76
N TYR A 176 8.19 -13.77 17.15
CA TYR A 176 9.45 -14.35 17.62
C TYR A 176 10.60 -13.35 17.51
N ALA A 177 10.72 -12.64 16.39
CA ALA A 177 11.73 -11.61 16.20
C ALA A 177 11.64 -10.48 17.25
N LEU A 178 10.43 -10.04 17.60
CA LEU A 178 10.21 -9.07 18.68
C LEU A 178 10.64 -9.57 20.07
N MET A 179 10.71 -10.89 20.28
CA MET A 179 11.19 -11.46 21.54
C MET A 179 12.70 -11.72 21.52
N ASP A 180 13.23 -12.18 20.38
CA ASP A 180 14.62 -12.62 20.26
C ASP A 180 15.61 -11.47 20.01
N PHE A 181 15.21 -10.45 19.25
CA PHE A 181 16.03 -9.27 18.93
C PHE A 181 15.19 -7.98 18.83
N PRO A 182 14.47 -7.60 19.92
CA PRO A 182 13.54 -6.47 19.90
C PRO A 182 14.15 -5.17 19.40
N GLU A 183 15.39 -4.85 19.79
CA GLU A 183 16.04 -3.60 19.42
C GLU A 183 16.20 -3.47 17.90
N THR A 184 16.63 -4.54 17.22
CA THR A 184 16.80 -4.57 15.76
C THR A 184 15.46 -4.47 15.04
N VAL A 185 14.40 -5.08 15.56
CA VAL A 185 13.04 -4.96 14.98
C VAL A 185 12.53 -3.53 15.12
N HIS A 186 12.68 -2.92 16.30
CA HIS A 186 12.21 -1.55 16.55
C HIS A 186 12.98 -0.53 15.71
N GLU A 187 14.29 -0.68 15.58
CA GLU A 187 15.12 0.20 14.74
C GLU A 187 14.69 0.16 13.27
N LEU A 188 14.44 -1.05 12.73
CA LEU A 188 13.90 -1.20 11.39
C LEU A 188 12.52 -0.55 11.26
N TRP A 189 11.59 -0.87 12.16
CA TRP A 189 10.23 -0.32 12.10
C TRP A 189 10.23 1.21 12.19
N GLN A 190 10.98 1.80 13.12
CA GLN A 190 11.09 3.26 13.26
C GLN A 190 11.66 3.90 12.00
N THR A 191 12.69 3.30 11.41
CA THR A 191 13.26 3.80 10.15
C THR A 191 12.25 3.75 9.01
N MET A 192 11.47 2.67 8.92
CA MET A 192 10.38 2.55 7.94
C MET A 192 9.32 3.64 8.15
N VAL A 193 8.91 3.90 9.40
CA VAL A 193 7.95 4.97 9.74
C VAL A 193 8.50 6.34 9.33
N GLU A 194 9.76 6.65 9.62
CA GLU A 194 10.39 7.90 9.22
C GLU A 194 10.39 8.10 7.71
N LYS A 195 10.66 7.02 6.96
CA LYS A 195 10.64 6.97 5.50
C LYS A 195 9.23 7.13 4.93
N ASP A 196 8.24 6.53 5.56
CA ASP A 196 6.84 6.68 5.16
C ASP A 196 6.33 8.10 5.47
N LEU A 197 6.79 8.73 6.55
CA LEU A 197 6.53 10.15 6.83
C LEU A 197 7.22 11.10 5.85
N GLU A 198 8.45 10.80 5.40
CA GLU A 198 9.11 11.52 4.30
C GLU A 198 8.24 11.47 3.03
N ALA A 199 7.76 10.28 2.66
CA ALA A 199 6.88 10.10 1.52
C ALA A 199 5.54 10.83 1.69
N ALA A 200 4.89 10.72 2.84
CA ALA A 200 3.61 11.37 3.10
C ALA A 200 3.70 12.90 2.97
N ARG A 201 4.80 13.52 3.45
CA ARG A 201 5.05 14.97 3.28
C ARG A 201 5.16 15.39 1.82
N LEU A 202 5.71 14.54 0.95
CA LEU A 202 5.74 14.81 -0.48
C LEU A 202 4.35 14.59 -1.11
N ALA A 203 3.57 13.63 -0.60
CA ALA A 203 2.28 13.30 -1.20
C ALA A 203 1.22 14.37 -0.99
N ILE A 204 1.25 15.08 0.14
CA ILE A 204 0.33 16.20 0.42
C ILE A 204 0.54 17.41 -0.50
N GLU A 205 1.65 17.47 -1.24
CA GLU A 205 1.87 18.49 -2.29
C GLU A 205 1.12 18.18 -3.59
N SER A 206 0.35 17.10 -3.65
CA SER A 206 -0.42 16.69 -4.83
C SER A 206 -1.80 17.34 -4.93
N ASP A 207 -2.46 17.16 -6.08
CA ASP A 207 -3.83 17.64 -6.33
C ASP A 207 -4.93 16.82 -5.61
N TYR A 208 -4.57 15.94 -4.67
CA TYR A 208 -5.54 15.16 -3.90
C TYR A 208 -5.97 15.88 -2.62
N ASP A 209 -7.28 15.96 -2.38
CA ASP A 209 -7.85 16.42 -1.12
C ASP A 209 -8.00 15.29 -0.08
N TYR A 210 -8.00 14.02 -0.53
CA TYR A 210 -8.26 12.84 0.30
C TYR A 210 -7.27 11.74 -0.05
N PHE A 211 -6.84 11.02 0.99
CA PHE A 211 -5.86 9.95 0.86
C PHE A 211 -6.37 8.63 1.44
N ILE A 212 -5.72 7.54 1.06
CA ILE A 212 -5.96 6.20 1.58
C ILE A 212 -4.64 5.44 1.72
N THR A 213 -4.61 4.50 2.66
CA THR A 213 -3.68 3.38 2.74
C THR A 213 -4.47 2.07 2.83
N TRP A 214 -3.84 0.96 2.47
CA TRP A 214 -4.38 -0.39 2.55
C TRP A 214 -3.94 -1.07 3.85
N GLU A 215 -4.73 -0.87 4.90
CA GLU A 215 -4.53 -1.54 6.18
C GLU A 215 -5.41 -2.80 6.27
N ASP A 216 -4.82 -3.97 6.06
CA ASP A 216 -5.49 -5.26 6.28
C ASP A 216 -5.34 -5.68 7.76
N SER A 217 -5.80 -4.80 8.65
CA SER A 217 -5.67 -4.97 10.09
C SER A 217 -6.65 -5.96 10.67
N SER A 218 -6.14 -6.87 11.50
CA SER A 218 -6.94 -7.92 12.13
C SER A 218 -6.31 -8.38 13.43
N THR A 219 -7.15 -8.73 14.41
CA THR A 219 -6.71 -9.37 15.65
C THR A 219 -6.10 -10.76 15.44
N GLN A 220 -6.15 -11.30 14.21
CA GLN A 220 -5.42 -12.51 13.83
C GLN A 220 -3.92 -12.25 13.61
N ASN A 221 -3.52 -11.01 13.33
CA ASN A 221 -2.14 -10.65 13.05
C ASN A 221 -1.41 -10.07 14.27
N TYR A 222 -2.13 -9.35 15.14
CA TYR A 222 -1.55 -8.67 16.29
C TYR A 222 -2.62 -8.32 17.31
N SER A 223 -2.19 -8.10 18.56
CA SER A 223 -3.07 -7.64 19.63
C SER A 223 -3.46 -6.16 19.46
N PRO A 224 -4.55 -5.69 20.12
CA PRO A 224 -4.88 -4.27 20.14
C PRO A 224 -3.75 -3.37 20.65
N THR A 225 -3.00 -3.82 21.66
CA THR A 225 -1.83 -3.06 22.17
C THR A 225 -0.75 -2.89 21.10
N GLN A 226 -0.45 -3.96 20.35
CA GLN A 226 0.50 -3.88 19.24
C GLN A 226 -0.03 -3.01 18.10
N TYR A 227 -1.34 -3.03 17.84
CA TYR A 227 -1.93 -2.12 16.87
C TYR A 227 -1.71 -0.66 17.29
N ASP A 228 -2.07 -0.30 18.51
CA ASP A 228 -1.91 1.07 19.01
C ASP A 228 -0.44 1.52 18.96
N GLU A 229 0.48 0.63 19.32
CA GLU A 229 1.91 0.91 19.34
C GLU A 229 2.53 1.04 17.95
N PHE A 230 2.28 0.09 17.04
CA PHE A 230 3.04 -0.02 15.80
C PHE A 230 2.33 0.53 14.55
N ILE A 231 0.99 0.54 14.54
CA ILE A 231 0.19 0.92 13.37
C ILE A 231 -0.58 2.21 13.66
N GLY A 232 -1.34 2.24 14.74
CA GLY A 232 -2.11 3.40 15.16
C GLY A 232 -1.24 4.63 15.43
N SER A 233 -0.04 4.42 15.98
CA SER A 233 0.94 5.51 16.19
C SER A 233 1.44 6.14 14.88
N GLU A 234 1.64 5.34 13.82
CA GLU A 234 2.06 5.81 12.51
C GLU A 234 0.89 6.48 11.77
N ILE A 235 -0.27 5.83 11.73
CA ILE A 235 -1.49 6.40 11.13
C ILE A 235 -1.85 7.73 11.80
N GLY A 236 -1.72 7.82 13.13
CA GLY A 236 -1.95 9.05 13.87
C GLY A 236 -1.04 10.20 13.44
N GLN A 237 0.22 9.91 13.11
CA GLN A 237 1.15 10.91 12.57
C GLN A 237 0.77 11.35 11.15
N TRP A 238 0.26 10.44 10.31
CA TRP A 238 -0.28 10.81 9.00
C TRP A 238 -1.52 11.69 9.12
N CYS A 239 -2.45 11.38 10.02
CA CYS A 239 -3.62 12.21 10.27
C CYS A 239 -3.21 13.63 10.71
N GLN A 240 -2.26 13.74 11.65
CA GLN A 240 -1.73 15.04 12.07
C GLN A 240 -1.08 15.81 10.91
N LEU A 241 -0.40 15.12 9.99
CA LEU A 241 0.19 15.74 8.82
C LEU A 241 -0.89 16.27 7.85
N LEU A 242 -1.99 15.54 7.67
CA LEU A 242 -3.09 15.89 6.77
C LEU A 242 -4.02 16.98 7.33
N ASP A 243 -4.05 17.16 8.65
CA ASP A 243 -4.86 18.19 9.33
C ASP A 243 -4.21 19.60 9.30
N ASN A 244 -2.93 19.71 8.91
CA ASN A 244 -2.16 20.97 8.84
C ASN A 244 -2.19 21.58 7.44
#